data_AF-A0A329H1W9-F1
#
_entry.id   AF-A0A329H1W9-F1
#
_cell.length_a   1.000
_cell.length_b   1.000
_cell.length_c   1.000
_cell.angle_alpha   90.00
_cell.angle_beta   90.00
_cell.angle_gamma   90.00
#
_symmetry.space_group_name_H-M   'P 1'
#
loop_
_entity.id
_entity.type
_entity.pdbx_description
1 polymer ?
#
loop_
_entity_poly.entity_id
_entity_poly.type
_entity_poly.pdbx_seq_one_letter_code
_entity_poly.pdbx_strand_id
1 'polypeptide(L)'
;MDNWLALFDGQTRYFLDIFDSPVSAEVLRFRGREALSEPFRWDIEFTTPQGNLVPEDVLMKYASFRMRSGKTVHGMVTRLEWLSTTADQSRYRLTLRSRLALLEHTRQCRVFQNQSVPEVVEQVLRGHGLEGPDFAFRLERTYPAREIITQWRETDLEFIQRILSEVGIYWRTEMDDERGLDTYIFADSQLHYRFDVRLPYREPSGLFDGAAESVW
;
A
#
# COMPACT_ATOMS: atom_id res chain seq x y z
N MET A 1 -4.89 -0.71 25.70
CA MET A 1 -6.10 -1.48 25.34
C MET A 1 -6.82 -0.66 24.30
N ASP A 2 -6.52 -0.90 23.02
CA ASP A 2 -7.00 -0.06 21.94
C ASP A 2 -8.47 -0.26 21.65
N ASN A 3 -9.20 0.84 21.72
CA ASN A 3 -10.64 0.93 21.53
C ASN A 3 -10.99 1.01 20.03
N TRP A 4 -10.39 0.14 19.20
CA TRP A 4 -10.65 0.11 17.76
C TRP A 4 -12.13 -0.18 17.47
N LEU A 5 -12.80 -0.93 18.35
CA LEU A 5 -14.23 -1.23 18.28
C LEU A 5 -15.13 0.02 18.34
N ALA A 6 -14.68 1.11 18.96
CA ALA A 6 -15.47 2.35 19.03
C ALA A 6 -15.57 3.12 17.71
N LEU A 7 -14.75 2.77 16.70
CA LEU A 7 -14.84 3.34 15.35
C LEU A 7 -15.95 2.70 14.50
N PHE A 8 -16.61 1.65 14.99
CA PHE A 8 -17.56 0.84 14.21
C PHE A 8 -18.99 0.96 14.75
N ASP A 9 -19.58 2.16 14.63
CA ASP A 9 -20.99 2.38 14.94
C ASP A 9 -21.85 2.12 13.68
N GLY A 10 -22.10 0.84 13.36
CA GLY A 10 -22.97 0.44 12.24
C GLY A 10 -22.68 -0.91 11.57
N GLN A 11 -23.55 -1.31 10.63
CA GLN A 11 -23.42 -2.51 9.79
C GLN A 11 -22.26 -2.44 8.78
N THR A 12 -21.68 -1.24 8.56
CA THR A 12 -20.64 -0.98 7.57
C THR A 12 -19.35 -1.73 7.90
N ARG A 13 -18.86 -2.51 6.93
CA ARG A 13 -17.67 -3.37 7.10
C ARG A 13 -16.39 -2.74 6.56
N TYR A 14 -16.50 -1.67 5.78
CA TYR A 14 -15.43 -1.07 5.00
C TYR A 14 -15.54 0.45 5.06
N PHE A 15 -14.44 1.11 5.41
CA PHE A 15 -14.39 2.55 5.65
C PHE A 15 -13.28 3.13 4.80
N LEU A 16 -13.60 4.19 4.07
CA LEU A 16 -12.65 4.94 3.27
C LEU A 16 -12.61 6.36 3.82
N ASP A 17 -11.46 6.74 4.36
CA ASP A 17 -11.21 8.07 4.88
C ASP A 17 -10.17 8.75 3.98
N ILE A 18 -10.46 9.94 3.49
CA ILE A 18 -9.53 10.75 2.67
C ILE A 18 -9.13 11.93 3.54
N PHE A 19 -7.85 12.02 3.84
CA PHE A 19 -7.33 13.04 4.74
C PHE A 19 -7.56 14.43 4.17
N ASP A 20 -7.93 15.39 5.03
CA ASP A 20 -8.21 16.78 4.65
C ASP A 20 -9.25 16.91 3.52
N SER A 21 -10.25 16.02 3.49
CA SER A 21 -11.28 15.97 2.44
C SER A 21 -12.69 16.07 3.04
N PRO A 22 -13.61 16.86 2.44
CA PRO A 22 -15.01 16.92 2.88
C PRO A 22 -15.84 15.71 2.42
N VAL A 23 -15.22 14.74 1.75
CA VAL A 23 -15.90 13.62 1.11
C VAL A 23 -16.31 12.57 2.13
N SER A 24 -17.62 12.29 2.20
CA SER A 24 -18.14 11.14 2.91
C SER A 24 -18.32 9.98 1.92
N ALA A 25 -17.52 8.92 2.09
CA ALA A 25 -17.48 7.79 1.17
C ALA A 25 -18.12 6.55 1.80
N GLU A 26 -19.16 6.03 1.14
CA GLU A 26 -19.74 4.72 1.44
C GLU A 26 -19.21 3.67 0.46
N VAL A 27 -18.43 2.72 0.95
CA VAL A 27 -17.71 1.76 0.09
C VAL A 27 -18.66 0.70 -0.47
N LEU A 28 -18.71 0.57 -1.80
CA LEU A 28 -19.54 -0.40 -2.52
C LEU A 28 -18.79 -1.69 -2.85
N ARG A 29 -17.61 -1.56 -3.46
CA ARG A 29 -16.75 -2.69 -3.83
C ARG A 29 -15.31 -2.24 -3.95
N PHE A 30 -14.39 -3.17 -3.84
CA PHE A 30 -12.97 -2.87 -3.99
C PHE A 30 -12.21 -4.06 -4.57
N ARG A 31 -11.05 -3.79 -5.14
CA ARG A 31 -10.08 -4.78 -5.58
C ARG A 31 -8.68 -4.32 -5.20
N GLY A 32 -7.98 -5.12 -4.41
CA GLY A 32 -6.59 -4.89 -4.03
C GLY A 32 -5.63 -5.84 -4.73
N ARG A 33 -4.43 -5.36 -5.06
CA ARG A 33 -3.26 -6.17 -5.43
C ARG A 33 -2.07 -5.71 -4.59
N GLU A 34 -1.47 -6.66 -3.89
CA GLU A 34 -0.25 -6.52 -3.11
C GLU A 34 0.70 -7.64 -3.53
N ALA A 35 1.98 -7.34 -3.64
CA ALA A 35 3.03 -8.32 -3.93
C ALA A 35 4.34 -7.86 -3.28
N LEU A 36 5.25 -8.80 -3.05
CA LEU A 36 6.61 -8.44 -2.66
C LEU A 36 7.28 -7.71 -3.81
N SER A 37 8.07 -6.70 -3.48
CA SER A 37 8.82 -5.91 -4.45
C SER A 37 7.97 -5.22 -5.53
N GLU A 38 6.71 -4.90 -5.20
CA GLU A 38 5.84 -4.09 -6.05
C GLU A 38 5.01 -3.12 -5.19
N PRO A 39 4.79 -1.86 -5.64
CA PRO A 39 3.87 -0.97 -4.96
C PRO A 39 2.44 -1.49 -5.06
N PHE A 40 1.72 -1.54 -3.95
CA PHE A 40 0.34 -2.00 -3.94
C PHE A 40 -0.59 -1.07 -4.73
N ARG A 41 -1.74 -1.61 -5.13
CA ARG A 41 -2.84 -0.86 -5.76
C ARG A 41 -4.19 -1.35 -5.24
N TRP A 42 -5.03 -0.42 -4.81
CA TRP A 42 -6.42 -0.67 -4.42
C TRP A 42 -7.35 0.21 -5.24
N ASP A 43 -8.20 -0.42 -6.06
CA ASP A 43 -9.29 0.25 -6.75
C ASP A 43 -10.55 0.13 -5.89
N ILE A 44 -11.06 1.27 -5.41
CA ILE A 44 -12.16 1.35 -4.43
C ILE A 44 -13.29 2.13 -5.07
N GLU A 45 -14.47 1.51 -5.17
CA GLU A 45 -15.69 2.17 -5.58
C GLU A 45 -16.54 2.54 -4.39
N PHE A 46 -17.03 3.77 -4.40
CA PHE A 46 -17.83 4.32 -3.32
C PHE A 46 -18.93 5.23 -3.86
N THR A 47 -19.96 5.42 -3.04
CA THR A 47 -21.02 6.40 -3.22
C THR A 47 -20.84 7.55 -2.25
N THR A 48 -21.32 8.72 -2.65
CA THR A 48 -21.28 9.93 -1.84
C THR A 48 -22.51 10.79 -2.17
N PRO A 49 -23.19 11.39 -1.17
CA PRO A 49 -24.29 12.32 -1.42
C PRO A 49 -23.79 13.66 -2.01
N GLN A 50 -22.49 13.96 -1.88
CA GLN A 50 -21.86 15.11 -2.51
C GLN A 50 -21.94 14.99 -4.05
N GLY A 51 -22.74 15.84 -4.67
CA GLY A 51 -22.73 16.01 -6.13
C GLY A 51 -21.45 16.71 -6.58
N ASN A 52 -20.89 16.29 -7.73
CA ASN A 52 -19.73 16.92 -8.38
C ASN A 52 -18.51 17.12 -7.47
N LEU A 53 -17.82 16.03 -7.13
CA LEU A 53 -16.56 16.08 -6.38
C LEU A 53 -15.52 16.93 -7.12
N VAL A 54 -14.92 17.88 -6.41
CA VAL A 54 -13.77 18.63 -6.93
C VAL A 54 -12.55 17.71 -6.88
N PRO A 55 -11.83 17.48 -7.98
CA PRO A 55 -10.69 16.55 -7.99
C PRO A 55 -9.61 16.91 -6.97
N GLU A 56 -9.38 18.20 -6.70
CA GLU A 56 -8.41 18.68 -5.70
C GLU A 56 -8.76 18.27 -4.27
N ASP A 57 -10.04 17.98 -3.99
CA ASP A 57 -10.46 17.52 -2.67
C ASP A 57 -10.04 16.07 -2.39
N VAL A 58 -9.60 15.34 -3.42
CA VAL A 58 -9.39 13.89 -3.36
C VAL A 58 -8.03 13.47 -3.92
N LEU A 59 -7.66 13.95 -5.10
CA LEU A 59 -6.43 13.56 -5.78
C LEU A 59 -5.21 14.01 -4.99
N MET A 60 -4.17 13.16 -4.98
CA MET A 60 -2.90 13.39 -4.30
C MET A 60 -3.04 13.65 -2.79
N LYS A 61 -4.17 13.28 -2.18
CA LYS A 61 -4.33 13.25 -0.73
C LYS A 61 -4.04 11.85 -0.19
N TYR A 62 -3.60 11.82 1.05
CA TYR A 62 -3.50 10.58 1.81
C TYR A 62 -4.90 10.02 2.08
N ALA A 63 -5.04 8.70 2.08
CA ALA A 63 -6.28 8.05 2.41
C ALA A 63 -6.03 6.71 3.11
N SER A 64 -6.99 6.36 3.96
CA SER A 64 -6.99 5.15 4.77
C SER A 64 -8.21 4.30 4.44
N PHE A 65 -7.97 3.10 3.91
CA PHE A 65 -9.01 2.10 3.68
C PHE A 65 -8.98 1.06 4.79
N ARG A 66 -9.99 1.08 5.67
CA ARG A 66 -10.10 0.22 6.85
C ARG A 66 -11.16 -0.85 6.65
N MET A 67 -10.82 -2.08 7.01
CA MET A 67 -11.71 -3.22 6.97
C MET A 67 -11.98 -3.70 8.40
N ARG A 68 -13.24 -4.06 8.70
CA ARG A 68 -13.61 -4.60 10.01
C ARG A 68 -12.88 -5.91 10.36
N SER A 69 -12.29 -6.59 9.38
CA SER A 69 -11.39 -7.74 9.60
C SER A 69 -10.09 -7.38 10.31
N GLY A 70 -9.81 -6.09 10.52
CA GLY A 70 -8.58 -5.59 11.14
C GLY A 70 -7.48 -5.20 10.15
N LYS A 71 -7.74 -5.28 8.83
CA LYS A 71 -6.79 -4.79 7.82
C LYS A 71 -7.04 -3.31 7.55
N THR A 72 -5.99 -2.52 7.69
CA THR A 72 -5.93 -1.13 7.22
C THR A 72 -4.98 -1.04 6.04
N VAL A 73 -5.26 -0.15 5.09
CA VAL A 73 -4.36 0.21 3.99
C VAL A 73 -4.27 1.73 3.95
N HIS A 74 -3.09 2.26 4.26
CA HIS A 74 -2.75 3.67 4.10
C HIS A 74 -2.04 3.87 2.78
N GLY A 75 -2.31 4.97 2.10
CA GLY A 75 -1.63 5.32 0.86
C GLY A 75 -2.07 6.68 0.34
N MET A 76 -1.82 6.92 -0.95
CA MET A 76 -2.17 8.16 -1.63
C MET A 76 -3.16 7.89 -2.77
N VAL A 77 -4.14 8.77 -2.92
CA VAL A 77 -5.11 8.69 -4.02
C VAL A 77 -4.45 9.22 -5.30
N THR A 78 -4.20 8.33 -6.25
CA THR A 78 -3.52 8.67 -7.52
C THR A 78 -4.47 8.85 -8.69
N ARG A 79 -5.73 8.44 -8.53
CA ARG A 79 -6.74 8.52 -9.58
C ARG A 79 -8.13 8.61 -8.98
N LEU A 80 -8.98 9.38 -9.63
CA LEU A 80 -10.40 9.49 -9.37
C LEU A 80 -11.15 9.38 -10.70
N GLU A 81 -12.16 8.53 -10.74
CA GLU A 81 -13.08 8.39 -11.87
C GLU A 81 -14.50 8.61 -11.39
N TRP A 82 -15.24 9.46 -12.11
CA TRP A 82 -16.69 9.49 -12.02
C TRP A 82 -17.28 8.33 -12.82
N LEU A 83 -18.25 7.61 -12.24
CA LEU A 83 -18.90 6.47 -12.88
C LEU A 83 -20.35 6.77 -13.27
N SER A 84 -21.13 7.31 -12.35
CA SER A 84 -22.55 7.61 -12.56
C SER A 84 -23.09 8.51 -11.46
N THR A 85 -24.18 9.24 -11.73
CA THR A 85 -24.91 10.03 -10.74
C THR A 85 -26.40 9.70 -10.79
N THR A 86 -27.01 9.49 -9.63
CA THR A 86 -28.46 9.40 -9.43
C THR A 86 -28.97 10.69 -8.78
N ALA A 87 -30.27 10.77 -8.47
CA ALA A 87 -30.85 11.94 -7.83
C ALA A 87 -30.23 12.23 -6.45
N ASP A 88 -29.90 11.18 -5.70
CA ASP A 88 -29.49 11.29 -4.30
C ASP A 88 -27.98 11.06 -4.09
N GLN A 89 -27.30 10.37 -5.01
CA GLN A 89 -25.90 9.96 -4.82
C GLN A 89 -25.10 9.96 -6.12
N SER A 90 -23.80 10.24 -6.00
CA SER A 90 -22.83 10.05 -7.06
C SER A 90 -21.90 8.89 -6.75
N ARG A 91 -21.56 8.11 -7.78
CA ARG A 91 -20.69 6.94 -7.69
C ARG A 91 -19.35 7.24 -8.34
N TYR A 92 -18.28 6.94 -7.60
CA TYR A 92 -16.91 7.14 -8.04
C TYR A 92 -16.08 5.87 -7.87
N ARG A 93 -14.95 5.83 -8.56
CA ARG A 93 -13.85 4.90 -8.29
C ARG A 93 -12.60 5.71 -8.00
N LEU A 94 -11.93 5.42 -6.90
CA LEU A 94 -10.59 5.94 -6.64
C LEU A 94 -9.54 4.82 -6.70
N THR A 95 -8.31 5.19 -7.05
CA THR A 95 -7.15 4.30 -6.96
C THR A 95 -6.23 4.77 -5.84
N LEU A 96 -6.21 3.99 -4.76
CA LEU A 96 -5.28 4.14 -3.65
C LEU A 96 -3.99 3.37 -3.96
N ARG A 97 -2.84 4.03 -3.92
CA ARG A 97 -1.53 3.41 -4.19
C ARG A 97 -0.53 3.72 -3.08
N SER A 98 0.50 2.90 -3.02
CA SER A 98 1.68 3.16 -2.19
C SER A 98 2.37 4.47 -2.61
N ARG A 99 3.01 5.19 -1.68
CA ARG A 99 3.83 6.36 -2.06
C ARG A 99 4.97 5.98 -3.01
N LEU A 100 5.51 4.75 -2.92
CA LEU A 100 6.51 4.24 -3.88
C LEU A 100 6.02 4.25 -5.33
N ALA A 101 4.71 4.18 -5.57
CA ALA A 101 4.17 4.24 -6.93
C ALA A 101 4.45 5.57 -7.63
N LEU A 102 4.67 6.66 -6.88
CA LEU A 102 4.95 7.98 -7.47
C LEU A 102 6.29 8.02 -8.21
N LEU A 103 7.22 7.12 -7.85
CA LEU A 103 8.52 7.00 -8.51
C LEU A 103 8.40 6.51 -9.97
N GLU A 104 7.25 5.96 -10.37
CA GLU A 104 6.95 5.63 -11.78
C GLU A 104 6.85 6.88 -12.67
N HIS A 105 6.62 8.06 -12.08
CA HIS A 105 6.43 9.30 -12.82
C HIS A 105 7.72 10.11 -12.99
N THR A 106 8.84 9.64 -12.45
CA THR A 106 10.13 10.32 -12.55
C THR A 106 11.12 9.45 -13.31
N ARG A 107 11.58 9.91 -14.47
CA ARG A 107 12.54 9.22 -15.34
C ARG A 107 13.78 10.08 -15.53
N GLN A 108 14.95 9.53 -15.22
CA GLN A 108 16.21 10.29 -15.19
C GLN A 108 17.40 9.48 -15.70
N CYS A 109 18.50 10.18 -15.94
CA CYS A 109 19.82 9.58 -16.13
C CYS A 109 20.76 10.07 -15.03
N ARG A 110 21.28 9.17 -14.21
CA ARG A 110 22.13 9.49 -13.05
C ARG A 110 23.27 8.49 -12.92
N VAL A 111 24.39 8.95 -12.38
CA VAL A 111 25.56 8.13 -12.08
C VAL A 111 25.84 8.25 -10.59
N PHE A 112 25.87 7.12 -9.91
CA PHE A 112 26.27 6.98 -8.51
C PHE A 112 27.64 6.34 -8.48
N GLN A 113 28.58 6.92 -7.72
CA GLN A 113 29.96 6.45 -7.65
C GLN A 113 30.31 6.05 -6.23
N ASN A 114 31.07 4.96 -6.08
CA ASN A 114 31.59 4.46 -4.81
C ASN A 114 30.50 4.28 -3.73
N GLN A 115 29.34 3.75 -4.12
CA GLN A 115 28.20 3.52 -3.24
C GLN A 115 27.68 2.08 -3.41
N SER A 116 27.17 1.53 -2.32
CA SER A 116 26.48 0.24 -2.29
C SER A 116 25.04 0.38 -2.80
N VAL A 117 24.41 -0.74 -3.16
CA VAL A 117 23.01 -0.75 -3.61
C VAL A 117 22.05 -0.16 -2.57
N PRO A 118 22.11 -0.53 -1.27
CA PRO A 118 21.25 0.08 -0.25
C PRO A 118 21.42 1.60 -0.12
N GLU A 119 22.66 2.12 -0.18
CA GLU A 119 22.93 3.57 -0.12
C GLU A 119 22.31 4.31 -1.29
N VAL A 120 22.44 3.76 -2.52
CA VAL A 120 21.82 4.35 -3.71
C VAL A 120 20.30 4.34 -3.60
N VAL A 121 19.70 3.23 -3.16
CA VAL A 121 18.24 3.14 -2.97
C VAL A 121 17.78 4.16 -1.93
N GLU A 122 18.46 4.26 -0.79
CA GLU A 122 18.17 5.27 0.24
C GLU A 122 18.23 6.69 -0.34
N GLN A 123 19.27 7.01 -1.11
CA GLN A 123 19.42 8.32 -1.74
C GLN A 123 18.25 8.63 -2.69
N VAL A 124 17.79 7.65 -3.48
CA VAL A 124 16.64 7.83 -4.38
C VAL A 124 15.36 8.04 -3.57
N LEU A 125 15.09 7.22 -2.55
CA LEU A 125 13.89 7.35 -1.70
C LEU A 125 13.82 8.72 -1.02
N ARG A 126 14.93 9.18 -0.44
CA ARG A 126 15.01 10.52 0.18
C ARG A 126 14.82 11.65 -0.83
N GLY A 127 15.27 11.47 -2.07
CA GLY A 127 15.00 12.40 -3.17
C GLY A 127 13.51 12.58 -3.48
N HIS A 128 12.66 11.61 -3.10
CA HIS A 128 11.20 11.66 -3.22
C HIS A 128 10.50 12.06 -1.91
N GLY A 129 11.23 12.57 -0.92
CA GLY A 129 10.67 13.01 0.36
C GLY A 129 10.28 11.89 1.31
N LEU A 130 10.73 10.65 1.07
CA LEU A 130 10.61 9.58 2.05
C LEU A 130 11.72 9.72 3.09
N GLU A 131 11.35 9.69 4.37
CA GLU A 131 12.27 9.91 5.48
C GLU A 131 12.56 8.64 6.29
N GLY A 132 13.39 8.75 7.32
CA GLY A 132 13.80 7.63 8.17
C GLY A 132 12.66 6.73 8.69
N PRO A 133 11.51 7.27 9.16
CA PRO A 133 10.42 6.41 9.62
C PRO A 133 9.59 5.80 8.47
N ASP A 134 9.82 6.19 7.21
CA ASP A 134 9.08 5.67 6.06
C ASP A 134 9.70 4.40 5.46
N PHE A 135 10.95 4.09 5.77
CA PHE A 135 11.59 2.85 5.34
C PHE A 135 12.70 2.37 6.28
N ALA A 136 12.96 1.07 6.25
CA ALA A 136 14.08 0.48 6.98
C ALA A 136 14.75 -0.62 6.14
N PHE A 137 16.08 -0.68 6.23
CA PHE A 137 16.90 -1.76 5.71
C PHE A 137 17.17 -2.77 6.83
N ARG A 138 16.63 -3.98 6.71
CA ARG A 138 16.85 -5.12 7.60
C ARG A 138 17.59 -6.21 6.82
N LEU A 139 18.90 -6.01 6.69
CA LEU A 139 19.76 -6.79 5.83
C LEU A 139 20.72 -7.63 6.68
N GLU A 140 20.82 -8.93 6.39
CA GLU A 140 21.76 -9.83 7.05
C GLU A 140 23.12 -9.87 6.33
N ARG A 141 23.14 -9.50 5.04
CA ARG A 141 24.35 -9.48 4.21
C ARG A 141 24.95 -8.09 4.18
N THR A 142 26.26 -8.03 4.02
CA THR A 142 26.99 -6.80 3.70
C THR A 142 27.04 -6.61 2.19
N TYR A 143 26.63 -5.43 1.71
CA TYR A 143 26.64 -5.07 0.30
C TYR A 143 27.83 -4.14 0.01
N PRO A 144 28.83 -4.55 -0.80
CA PRO A 144 30.00 -3.73 -1.06
C PRO A 144 29.64 -2.51 -1.93
N ALA A 145 30.40 -1.43 -1.76
CA ALA A 145 30.35 -0.30 -2.66
C ALA A 145 30.75 -0.72 -4.08
N ARG A 146 30.00 -0.23 -5.08
CA ARG A 146 30.33 -0.38 -6.49
C ARG A 146 31.02 0.89 -6.96
N GLU A 147 32.02 0.74 -7.84
CA GLU A 147 32.70 1.89 -8.46
C GLU A 147 31.70 2.80 -9.17
N ILE A 148 30.76 2.20 -9.92
CA ILE A 148 29.72 2.92 -10.63
C ILE A 148 28.39 2.14 -10.63
N ILE A 149 27.30 2.85 -10.37
CA ILE A 149 25.92 2.42 -10.60
C ILE A 149 25.28 3.47 -11.49
N THR A 150 24.72 3.04 -12.63
CA THR A 150 24.08 3.95 -13.58
C THR A 150 22.58 3.70 -13.60
N GLN A 151 21.82 4.79 -13.49
CA GLN A 151 20.42 4.85 -13.88
C GLN A 151 20.37 5.43 -15.30
N TRP A 152 19.87 4.68 -16.28
CA TRP A 152 19.86 5.13 -17.67
C TRP A 152 18.49 5.03 -18.31
N ARG A 153 17.83 6.18 -18.48
CA ARG A 153 16.52 6.29 -19.15
C ARG A 153 15.50 5.31 -18.58
N GLU A 154 15.49 5.12 -17.27
CA GLU A 154 14.51 4.29 -16.56
C GLU A 154 13.87 5.14 -15.46
N THR A 155 12.64 4.79 -15.06
CA THR A 155 11.99 5.45 -13.93
C THR A 155 12.71 5.13 -12.63
N ASP A 156 12.53 5.97 -11.61
CA ASP A 156 13.14 5.71 -10.31
C ASP A 156 12.61 4.40 -9.69
N LEU A 157 11.36 4.02 -9.96
CA LEU A 157 10.83 2.73 -9.50
C LEU A 157 11.48 1.56 -10.24
N GLU A 158 11.56 1.61 -11.58
CA GLU A 158 12.22 0.57 -12.38
C GLU A 158 13.69 0.40 -11.97
N PHE A 159 14.38 1.52 -11.73
CA PHE A 159 15.76 1.54 -11.26
C PHE A 159 15.93 0.79 -9.94
N ILE A 160 15.13 1.17 -8.93
CA ILE A 160 15.15 0.54 -7.60
C ILE A 160 14.85 -0.96 -7.72
N GLN A 161 13.80 -1.33 -8.47
CA GLN A 161 13.42 -2.74 -8.70
C GLN A 161 14.57 -3.54 -9.29
N ARG A 162 15.21 -3.01 -10.33
CA ARG A 162 16.32 -3.65 -11.00
C ARG A 162 17.50 -3.87 -10.06
N ILE A 163 18.03 -2.81 -9.42
CA ILE A 163 19.26 -2.92 -8.61
C ILE A 163 19.05 -3.74 -7.34
N LEU A 164 17.85 -3.72 -6.74
CA LEU A 164 17.52 -4.57 -5.60
C LEU A 164 17.44 -6.05 -6.01
N SER A 165 16.79 -6.35 -7.14
CA SER A 165 16.67 -7.71 -7.65
C SER A 165 18.03 -8.33 -8.03
N GLU A 166 18.96 -7.53 -8.55
CA GLU A 166 20.33 -7.96 -8.90
C GLU A 166 21.09 -8.53 -7.70
N VAL A 167 20.81 -8.01 -6.50
CA VAL A 167 21.50 -8.39 -5.26
C VAL A 167 20.65 -9.21 -4.29
N GLY A 168 19.42 -9.56 -4.70
CA GLY A 168 18.51 -10.40 -3.93
C GLY A 168 17.88 -9.70 -2.72
N ILE A 169 17.73 -8.37 -2.76
CA ILE A 169 16.93 -7.64 -1.77
C ILE A 169 15.49 -7.55 -2.28
N TYR A 170 14.54 -7.93 -1.43
CA TYR A 170 13.12 -7.68 -1.67
C TYR A 170 12.63 -6.58 -0.72
N TRP A 171 11.44 -6.05 -0.98
CA TRP A 171 10.75 -5.26 0.05
C TRP A 171 9.31 -5.70 0.25
N ARG A 172 8.79 -5.37 1.42
CA ARG A 172 7.37 -5.48 1.75
C ARG A 172 6.88 -4.17 2.35
N THR A 173 5.60 -3.91 2.15
CA THR A 173 4.93 -2.74 2.74
C THR A 173 4.27 -3.13 4.06
N GLU A 174 4.48 -2.33 5.08
CA GLU A 174 3.75 -2.33 6.34
C GLU A 174 2.89 -1.07 6.44
N MET A 175 1.90 -1.10 7.32
CA MET A 175 1.01 0.02 7.58
C MET A 175 1.32 0.53 8.98
N ASP A 176 1.73 1.79 9.07
CA ASP A 176 1.93 2.50 10.33
C ASP A 176 0.60 3.18 10.68
N ASP A 177 -0.19 2.51 11.54
CA ASP A 177 -1.51 3.01 11.97
C ASP A 177 -1.39 4.28 12.84
N GLU A 178 -0.24 4.54 13.49
CA GLU A 178 -0.03 5.75 14.31
C GLU A 178 0.15 6.99 13.43
N ARG A 179 0.95 6.86 12.36
CA ARG A 179 1.20 7.93 11.39
C ARG A 179 0.15 7.98 10.27
N GLY A 180 -0.60 6.90 10.06
CA GLY A 180 -1.53 6.75 8.95
C GLY A 180 -0.84 6.65 7.59
N LEU A 181 0.34 6.01 7.54
CA LEU A 181 1.21 5.95 6.36
C LEU A 181 1.66 4.52 6.05
N ASP A 182 2.08 4.28 4.81
CA ASP A 182 2.71 3.04 4.40
C ASP A 182 4.23 3.09 4.60
N THR A 183 4.82 2.05 5.20
CA THR A 183 6.26 1.96 5.50
C THR A 183 6.89 0.80 4.72
N TYR A 184 8.14 0.96 4.27
CA TYR A 184 8.82 -0.02 3.42
C TYR A 184 9.95 -0.72 4.15
N ILE A 185 9.88 -2.05 4.25
CA ILE A 185 10.93 -2.87 4.84
C ILE A 185 11.69 -3.58 3.73
N PHE A 186 12.93 -3.17 3.50
CA PHE A 186 13.87 -3.82 2.59
C PHE A 186 14.62 -4.92 3.34
N ALA A 187 14.60 -6.15 2.82
CA ALA A 187 15.16 -7.32 3.47
C ALA A 187 15.74 -8.33 2.47
N ASP A 188 16.63 -9.19 2.94
CA ASP A 188 17.34 -10.20 2.13
C ASP A 188 17.30 -11.63 2.74
N SER A 189 16.54 -11.79 3.82
CA SER A 189 16.50 -13.00 4.63
C SER A 189 15.08 -13.34 5.09
N GLN A 190 14.79 -14.63 5.16
CA GLN A 190 13.50 -15.16 5.64
C GLN A 190 13.21 -14.79 7.09
N LEU A 191 14.22 -14.41 7.87
CA LEU A 191 14.05 -13.91 9.25
C LEU A 191 13.10 -12.72 9.34
N HIS A 192 12.94 -11.97 8.24
CA HIS A 192 12.07 -10.79 8.17
C HIS A 192 10.67 -11.08 7.62
N TYR A 193 10.32 -12.36 7.48
CA TYR A 193 8.96 -12.79 7.16
C TYR A 193 8.06 -12.72 8.40
N ARG A 194 6.74 -12.64 8.17
CA ARG A 194 5.75 -12.77 9.24
C ARG A 194 5.43 -14.25 9.44
N PHE A 195 5.82 -14.77 10.58
CA PHE A 195 5.51 -16.14 11.01
C PHE A 195 4.25 -16.17 11.89
N ASP A 196 3.81 -17.39 12.22
CA ASP A 196 2.74 -17.68 13.19
C ASP A 196 1.35 -17.09 12.87
N VAL A 197 1.10 -16.74 11.61
CA VAL A 197 -0.25 -16.38 11.15
C VAL A 197 -1.07 -17.64 11.00
N ARG A 198 -2.09 -17.80 11.85
CA ARG A 198 -3.06 -18.91 11.78
C ARG A 198 -4.37 -18.39 11.19
N LEU A 199 -4.79 -18.98 10.07
CA LEU A 199 -6.08 -18.69 9.46
C LEU A 199 -6.99 -19.92 9.61
N PRO A 200 -8.23 -19.77 10.09
CA PRO A 200 -9.16 -20.88 10.12
C PRO A 200 -9.48 -21.29 8.68
N TYR A 201 -9.28 -22.56 8.35
CA TYR A 201 -9.80 -23.11 7.12
C TYR A 201 -11.33 -23.15 7.21
N ARG A 202 -12.00 -22.55 6.21
CA ARG A 202 -13.45 -22.63 6.06
C ARG A 202 -13.73 -23.20 4.69
N GLU A 203 -14.46 -24.31 4.65
CA GLU A 203 -14.87 -24.88 3.39
C GLU A 203 -15.78 -23.91 2.63
N PRO A 204 -15.62 -23.78 1.30
CA PRO A 204 -16.46 -22.91 0.50
C PRO A 204 -17.96 -23.22 0.59
N SER A 205 -18.32 -24.48 0.88
CA SER A 205 -19.70 -24.93 1.05
C SER A 205 -20.34 -24.49 2.37
N GLY A 206 -19.51 -24.17 3.39
CA GLY A 206 -19.98 -23.86 4.74
C GLY A 206 -20.63 -25.03 5.49
N LEU A 207 -20.59 -26.25 4.93
CA LEU A 207 -21.30 -27.43 5.45
C LEU A 207 -20.42 -28.37 6.28
N PHE A 208 -19.11 -28.14 6.33
CA PHE A 208 -18.19 -28.98 7.09
C PHE A 208 -18.03 -28.45 8.51
N ASP A 209 -18.53 -29.23 9.46
CA ASP A 209 -18.54 -28.95 10.90
C ASP A 209 -17.26 -29.42 11.62
N GLY A 210 -16.24 -29.86 10.87
CA GLY A 210 -15.02 -30.41 11.45
C GLY A 210 -15.16 -31.84 11.98
N ALA A 211 -16.16 -32.60 11.50
CA ALA A 211 -16.54 -33.95 11.97
C ALA A 211 -17.07 -33.96 13.42
N ALA A 212 -17.64 -32.84 13.89
CA ALA A 212 -18.19 -32.71 15.23
C ALA A 212 -19.57 -33.39 15.40
N GLU A 213 -20.37 -33.47 14.32
CA GLU A 213 -21.69 -34.13 14.30
C GLU A 213 -21.79 -35.27 13.26
N SER A 214 -20.67 -35.86 12.83
CA SER A 214 -20.73 -37.06 12.00
C SER A 214 -21.04 -38.30 12.86
N VAL A 215 -22.33 -38.54 13.12
CA VAL A 215 -22.85 -39.81 13.63
C VAL A 215 -23.32 -40.64 12.44
N TRP A 216 -22.73 -41.82 12.25
CA TRP A 216 -23.30 -42.91 11.44
C TRP A 216 -24.12 -43.83 12.32
#